data_AF-A0AA35ZSA7-F1
#
_entry.id   AF-A0AA35ZSA7-F1
#
_cell.length_a   1.000
_cell.length_b   1.000
_cell.length_c   1.000
_cell.angle_alpha   90.00
_cell.angle_beta   90.00
_cell.angle_gamma   90.00
#
_symmetry.space_group_name_H-M   'P 1'
#
loop_
_entity.id
_entity.type
_entity.pdbx_description
1 polymer ?
#
loop_
_entity_poly.entity_id
_entity_poly.type
_entity_poly.pdbx_seq_one_letter_code
_entity_poly.pdbx_strand_id
1 'polypeptide(L)'
;MSMPLSVVPFKNEEKGFNRRGGRPRMKSDYLKSPDIIRVVDITKGIPRPEKHVAEWIFSLQGEPTDIVFRTLDGFFPQRISFKSLLQDGVDGNLSESERKAKFLENLLLSIEDMDSTLRYVGLKIYILDYLKSQNHPKTEMFSHVMPHRLEMPWRTINNHIDCGVFTMRRMETYMGGSMNEFKVGFKKESPAQDDQLAKLRTKYLYKIITREYNVHKDYVLQMVDEFHKIPARQRSELLSIAKEQIHTRLDDFS
;
A
#
# COMPACT_ATOMS: atom_id res chain seq x y z
N MET A 1 -13.81 25.01 -8.28
CA MET A 1 -12.83 25.54 -7.31
C MET A 1 -11.66 24.59 -7.23
N SER A 2 -10.51 24.98 -7.77
CA SER A 2 -9.26 24.21 -7.72
C SER A 2 -8.58 24.41 -6.36
N MET A 3 -8.49 23.34 -5.56
CA MET A 3 -7.64 23.32 -4.36
C MET A 3 -6.33 22.55 -4.61
N PRO A 4 -5.22 23.03 -4.03
CA PRO A 4 -3.89 22.54 -4.36
C PRO A 4 -3.56 21.29 -3.56
N LEU A 5 -3.49 20.14 -4.23
CA LEU A 5 -2.85 18.97 -3.65
C LEU A 5 -1.35 19.16 -3.74
N SER A 6 -0.78 19.82 -2.73
CA SER A 6 0.60 19.69 -2.24
C SER A 6 1.50 18.81 -3.14
N VAL A 7 1.92 19.37 -4.29
CA VAL A 7 3.05 18.83 -5.04
C VAL A 7 4.26 19.21 -4.21
N VAL A 8 4.63 18.37 -3.25
CA VAL A 8 5.94 18.55 -2.60
C VAL A 8 6.96 18.29 -3.71
N PRO A 9 7.79 19.28 -4.09
CA PRO A 9 8.97 18.97 -4.86
C PRO A 9 9.80 18.09 -3.94
N PHE A 10 9.99 16.83 -4.32
CA PHE A 10 10.98 15.99 -3.66
C PHE A 10 12.29 16.78 -3.68
N LYS A 11 12.72 17.30 -2.52
CA LYS A 11 14.00 18.02 -2.40
C LYS A 11 15.07 16.95 -2.56
N ASN A 12 15.53 16.82 -3.80
CA ASN A 12 16.74 16.13 -4.16
C ASN A 12 17.87 16.91 -3.46
N GLU A 13 18.34 16.45 -2.30
CA GLU A 13 19.65 16.89 -1.81
C GLU A 13 20.71 16.29 -2.73
N GLU A 14 20.82 16.84 -3.94
CA GLU A 14 22.03 16.73 -4.74
C GLU A 14 23.06 17.67 -4.13
N LYS A 15 23.74 17.19 -3.09
CA LYS A 15 25.07 17.72 -2.79
C LYS A 15 26.01 17.26 -3.90
N GLY A 16 26.17 18.15 -4.86
CA GLY A 16 27.41 18.34 -5.62
C GLY A 16 27.56 17.49 -6.87
N PHE A 17 27.12 18.03 -8.01
CA PHE A 17 27.97 18.11 -9.20
C PHE A 17 27.63 19.37 -9.98
N ASN A 18 28.42 20.43 -9.75
CA ASN A 18 28.46 21.58 -10.64
C ASN A 18 29.01 21.13 -12.00
N ARG A 19 28.13 20.82 -12.95
CA ARG A 19 28.43 20.93 -14.38
C ARG A 19 27.24 21.62 -15.03
N ARG A 20 27.48 22.77 -15.65
CA ARG A 20 26.49 23.46 -16.51
C ARG A 20 26.05 22.44 -17.57
N GLY A 21 24.86 21.87 -17.41
CA GLY A 21 24.36 20.76 -18.20
C GLY A 21 22.83 20.76 -18.13
N GLY A 22 22.18 20.50 -19.26
CA GLY A 22 20.80 20.90 -19.54
C GLY A 22 19.76 20.57 -18.48
N ARG A 23 18.71 21.39 -18.44
CA ARG A 23 17.50 21.16 -17.63
C ARG A 23 17.06 19.70 -17.80
N PRO A 24 16.92 18.92 -16.71
CA PRO A 24 16.45 17.54 -16.81
C PRO A 24 15.16 17.53 -17.62
N ARG A 25 15.17 16.87 -18.79
CA ARG A 25 13.95 16.67 -19.55
C ARG A 25 13.07 15.75 -18.71
N MET A 26 12.00 16.29 -18.15
CA MET A 26 11.01 15.49 -17.43
C MET A 26 10.49 14.42 -18.40
N LYS A 27 10.48 13.16 -17.95
CA LYS A 27 9.92 12.07 -18.74
C LYS A 27 8.44 12.35 -19.01
N SER A 28 7.96 11.87 -20.15
CA SER A 28 6.55 11.97 -20.54
C SER A 28 5.65 11.41 -19.43
N ASP A 29 4.47 12.01 -19.23
CA ASP A 29 3.51 11.56 -18.22
C ASP A 29 3.04 10.13 -18.48
N TYR A 30 3.05 9.68 -19.74
CA TYR A 30 2.78 8.27 -20.12
C TYR A 30 3.75 7.25 -19.51
N LEU A 31 4.94 7.69 -19.10
CA LEU A 31 5.93 6.82 -18.46
C LEU A 31 5.82 6.85 -16.93
N LYS A 32 5.07 7.80 -16.37
CA LYS A 32 4.88 7.95 -14.92
C LYS A 32 3.66 7.14 -14.50
N SER A 33 3.65 6.78 -13.22
CA SER A 33 2.46 6.18 -12.64
C SER A 33 1.29 7.17 -12.63
N PRO A 34 0.06 6.72 -12.92
CA PRO A 34 -1.14 7.54 -12.73
C PRO A 34 -1.37 7.93 -11.26
N ASP A 35 -0.73 7.24 -10.31
CA ASP A 35 -0.84 7.51 -8.88
C ASP A 35 0.07 8.63 -8.38
N ILE A 36 0.91 9.21 -9.24
CA ILE A 36 1.86 10.28 -8.89
C ILE A 36 1.19 11.50 -8.22
N ILE A 37 -0.05 11.81 -8.60
CA ILE A 37 -0.82 12.91 -8.02
C ILE A 37 -1.24 12.65 -6.57
N ARG A 38 -1.06 11.42 -6.09
CA ARG A 38 -1.50 10.95 -4.77
C ARG A 38 -0.34 10.79 -3.79
N VAL A 39 0.90 11.03 -4.22
CA VAL A 39 2.13 10.75 -3.47
C VAL A 39 2.04 11.28 -2.04
N VAL A 40 2.29 10.36 -1.12
CA VAL A 40 2.41 10.66 0.30
C VAL A 40 3.80 11.22 0.62
N ASP A 41 3.87 12.28 1.42
CA ASP A 41 5.13 12.71 2.03
C ASP A 41 5.41 11.88 3.30
N ILE A 42 6.34 10.94 3.18
CA ILE A 42 6.74 10.03 4.26
C ILE A 42 7.60 10.72 5.33
N THR A 43 8.16 11.89 5.03
CA THR A 43 9.02 12.64 5.96
C THR A 43 8.19 13.47 6.94
N LYS A 44 6.99 13.86 6.52
CA LYS A 44 6.06 14.64 7.36
C LYS A 44 5.37 13.76 8.39
N GLY A 45 5.07 14.38 9.54
CA GLY A 45 4.22 13.78 10.56
C GLY A 45 2.82 13.46 10.04
N ILE A 46 2.09 12.67 10.81
CA ILE A 46 0.69 12.35 10.55
C ILE A 46 -0.17 13.51 11.12
N PRO A 47 -0.91 14.26 10.28
CA PRO A 47 -1.87 15.27 10.73
C PRO A 47 -2.99 14.66 11.57
N ARG A 48 -3.63 15.51 12.38
CA ARG A 48 -4.69 15.09 13.30
C ARG A 48 -5.86 14.35 12.63
N PRO A 49 -6.41 14.77 11.48
CA PRO A 49 -7.49 14.03 10.82
C PRO A 49 -7.08 12.61 10.37
N GLU A 50 -5.85 12.45 9.87
CA GLU A 50 -5.31 11.14 9.49
C GLU A 50 -5.18 10.23 10.73
N LYS A 51 -4.69 10.77 11.85
CA LYS A 51 -4.61 10.03 13.13
C LYS A 51 -5.98 9.61 13.62
N HIS A 52 -6.96 10.51 13.62
CA HIS A 52 -8.29 10.23 14.13
C HIS A 52 -8.99 9.10 13.35
N VAL A 53 -8.94 9.14 12.01
CA VAL A 53 -9.51 8.06 11.19
C VAL A 53 -8.81 6.73 11.48
N ALA A 54 -7.48 6.74 11.58
CA ALA A 54 -6.73 5.54 11.92
C ALA A 54 -7.09 5.01 13.31
N GLU A 55 -7.08 5.84 14.35
CA GLU A 55 -7.46 5.46 15.72
C GLU A 55 -8.84 4.80 15.76
N TRP A 56 -9.83 5.35 15.05
CA TRP A 56 -11.16 4.75 15.01
C TRP A 56 -11.18 3.39 14.30
N ILE A 57 -10.61 3.29 13.09
CA ILE A 57 -10.56 2.01 12.35
C ILE A 57 -9.78 0.95 13.15
N PHE A 58 -8.66 1.36 13.75
CA PHE A 58 -7.70 0.51 14.45
C PHE A 58 -8.12 0.13 15.86
N SER A 59 -9.02 0.89 16.49
CA SER A 59 -9.65 0.52 17.75
C SER A 59 -10.65 -0.64 17.61
N LEU A 60 -10.90 -1.09 16.38
CA LEU A 60 -11.84 -2.17 16.05
C LEU A 60 -13.24 -1.98 16.64
N GLN A 61 -13.64 -0.73 16.89
CA GLN A 61 -14.98 -0.42 17.39
C GLN A 61 -16.00 -0.60 16.26
N GLY A 62 -17.09 -1.30 16.56
CA GLY A 62 -18.10 -1.72 15.59
C GLY A 62 -17.93 -3.17 15.14
N GLU A 63 -18.85 -3.64 14.30
CA GLU A 63 -18.85 -5.04 13.86
C GLU A 63 -17.80 -5.27 12.75
N PRO A 64 -17.15 -6.44 12.70
CA PRO A 64 -16.22 -6.79 11.63
C PRO A 64 -16.84 -6.66 10.22
N THR A 65 -18.15 -6.84 10.13
CA THR A 65 -18.95 -6.78 8.90
C THR A 65 -19.41 -5.36 8.53
N ASP A 66 -19.14 -4.36 9.36
CA ASP A 66 -19.46 -2.96 9.09
C ASP A 66 -18.89 -2.52 7.74
N ILE A 67 -19.70 -1.83 6.94
CA ILE A 67 -19.25 -1.29 5.65
C ILE A 67 -18.65 0.09 5.90
N VAL A 68 -17.32 0.15 5.90
CA VAL A 68 -16.55 1.40 6.07
C VAL A 68 -16.11 2.00 4.73
N PHE A 69 -16.31 1.26 3.65
CA PHE A 69 -16.00 1.73 2.31
C PHE A 69 -16.95 1.09 1.31
N ARG A 70 -17.52 1.91 0.42
CA ARG A 70 -18.39 1.45 -0.66
C ARG A 70 -18.22 2.32 -1.89
N THR A 71 -18.12 1.71 -3.05
CA THR A 71 -18.13 2.38 -4.35
C THR A 71 -19.50 2.28 -5.02
N LEU A 72 -19.74 3.13 -6.02
CA LEU A 72 -20.99 3.14 -6.79
C LEU A 72 -21.17 1.89 -7.66
N ASP A 73 -20.08 1.26 -8.09
CA ASP A 73 -20.06 0.04 -8.90
C ASP A 73 -20.19 -1.26 -8.06
N GLY A 74 -20.45 -1.13 -6.75
CA GLY A 74 -20.82 -2.28 -5.91
C GLY A 74 -19.65 -2.97 -5.21
N PHE A 75 -18.46 -2.36 -5.14
CA PHE A 75 -17.38 -2.85 -4.28
C PHE A 75 -17.53 -2.28 -2.85
N PHE A 76 -17.66 -3.15 -1.85
CA PHE A 76 -17.90 -2.76 -0.44
C PHE A 76 -17.07 -3.59 0.57
N PRO A 77 -15.76 -3.37 0.67
CA PRO A 77 -14.95 -4.02 1.70
C PRO A 77 -15.46 -3.68 3.10
N GLN A 78 -15.56 -4.72 3.92
CA GLN A 78 -15.97 -4.63 5.32
C GLN A 78 -14.82 -4.12 6.20
N ARG A 79 -15.13 -3.66 7.41
CA ARG A 79 -14.16 -3.18 8.41
C ARG A 79 -13.02 -4.17 8.61
N ILE A 80 -13.32 -5.47 8.63
CA ILE A 80 -12.31 -6.52 8.81
C ILE A 80 -11.19 -6.44 7.75
N SER A 81 -11.49 -6.04 6.52
CA SER A 81 -10.48 -5.90 5.45
C SER A 81 -9.42 -4.85 5.77
N PHE A 82 -9.78 -3.81 6.54
CA PHE A 82 -8.86 -2.75 6.94
C PHE A 82 -8.00 -3.11 8.15
N LYS A 83 -8.30 -4.23 8.85
CA LYS A 83 -7.44 -4.73 9.94
C LYS A 83 -6.05 -5.12 9.44
N SER A 84 -5.92 -5.53 8.18
CA SER A 84 -4.61 -5.80 7.56
C SER A 84 -3.66 -4.60 7.56
N LEU A 85 -4.18 -3.38 7.79
CA LEU A 85 -3.38 -2.15 7.91
C LEU A 85 -2.96 -1.83 9.36
N LEU A 86 -3.41 -2.61 10.35
CA LEU A 86 -2.89 -2.54 11.72
C LEU A 86 -1.49 -3.12 11.79
N GLN A 87 -0.60 -2.44 12.50
CA GLN A 87 0.71 -2.99 12.83
C GLN A 87 0.58 -3.92 14.03
N ASP A 88 1.29 -5.04 13.96
CA ASP A 88 1.24 -6.19 14.85
C ASP A 88 -0.03 -7.04 14.73
N GLY A 89 -0.01 -7.84 13.67
CA GLY A 89 -0.71 -9.11 13.56
C GLY A 89 0.16 -10.02 12.73
N VAL A 90 1.25 -10.50 13.32
CA VAL A 90 2.20 -11.39 12.68
C VAL A 90 1.44 -12.65 12.26
N ASP A 91 1.66 -13.13 11.04
CA ASP A 91 1.59 -14.56 10.72
C ASP A 91 2.65 -15.35 11.54
N GLY A 92 2.84 -15.03 12.83
CA GLY A 92 3.99 -15.39 13.67
C GLY A 92 4.17 -16.87 13.87
N ASN A 93 3.09 -17.62 13.64
CA ASN A 93 3.06 -19.07 13.78
C ASN A 93 3.16 -19.80 12.43
N LEU A 94 3.10 -19.07 11.31
CA LEU A 94 3.35 -19.65 10.00
C LEU A 94 4.82 -19.50 9.65
N SER A 95 5.48 -20.62 9.44
CA SER A 95 6.75 -20.70 8.75
C SER A 95 6.71 -19.92 7.43
N GLU A 96 7.86 -19.45 6.96
CA GLU A 96 7.96 -18.77 5.65
C GLU A 96 7.31 -19.63 4.53
N SER A 97 7.39 -20.96 4.63
CA SER A 97 6.70 -21.92 3.76
C SER A 97 5.18 -21.79 3.79
N GLU A 98 4.57 -21.71 4.97
CA GLU A 98 3.11 -21.62 5.12
C GLU A 98 2.57 -20.25 4.71
N ARG A 99 3.33 -19.18 4.97
CA ARG A 99 3.00 -17.84 4.47
C ARG A 99 3.10 -17.77 2.96
N LYS A 100 4.15 -18.36 2.39
CA LYS A 100 4.28 -18.51 0.94
C LYS A 100 3.13 -19.33 0.37
N ALA A 101 2.70 -20.39 1.06
CA ALA A 101 1.54 -21.19 0.65
C ALA A 101 0.25 -20.35 0.67
N LYS A 102 -0.05 -19.60 1.74
CA LYS A 102 -1.21 -18.70 1.81
C LYS A 102 -1.15 -17.53 0.82
N PHE A 103 0.04 -16.96 0.58
CA PHE A 103 0.20 -15.95 -0.45
C PHE A 103 -0.05 -16.53 -1.83
N LEU A 104 0.49 -17.73 -2.12
CA LEU A 104 0.24 -18.43 -3.37
C LEU A 104 -1.22 -18.84 -3.49
N GLU A 105 -1.89 -19.24 -2.42
CA GLU A 105 -3.31 -19.55 -2.35
C GLU A 105 -4.16 -18.31 -2.62
N ASN A 106 -3.91 -17.19 -1.95
CA ASN A 106 -4.61 -15.92 -2.20
C ASN A 106 -4.34 -15.37 -3.60
N LEU A 107 -3.11 -15.53 -4.09
CA LEU A 107 -2.75 -15.22 -5.45
C LEU A 107 -3.49 -16.16 -6.42
N LEU A 108 -3.56 -17.46 -6.13
CA LEU A 108 -4.31 -18.46 -6.90
C LEU A 108 -5.81 -18.16 -6.89
N LEU A 109 -6.42 -17.82 -5.76
CA LEU A 109 -7.82 -17.40 -5.63
C LEU A 109 -8.09 -16.12 -6.43
N SER A 110 -7.15 -15.17 -6.44
CA SER A 110 -7.23 -13.98 -7.31
C SER A 110 -6.99 -14.28 -8.79
N ILE A 111 -6.43 -15.45 -9.08
CA ILE A 111 -6.08 -15.97 -10.40
C ILE A 111 -7.01 -17.13 -10.79
N GLU A 112 -7.99 -17.54 -9.98
CA GLU A 112 -8.69 -18.84 -10.13
C GLU A 112 -9.58 -18.92 -11.38
N ASP A 113 -9.62 -17.84 -12.17
CA ASP A 113 -10.07 -17.80 -13.56
C ASP A 113 -8.97 -18.14 -14.60
N MET A 114 -7.79 -18.61 -14.18
CA MET A 114 -6.64 -18.91 -15.02
C MET A 114 -5.81 -20.12 -14.52
N ASP A 115 -5.35 -20.91 -15.50
CA ASP A 115 -4.81 -22.27 -15.40
C ASP A 115 -3.65 -22.50 -14.40
N SER A 116 -3.68 -23.69 -13.80
CA SER A 116 -2.76 -24.29 -12.84
C SER A 116 -1.27 -24.32 -13.23
N THR A 117 -0.95 -24.15 -14.52
CA THR A 117 0.41 -24.06 -15.09
C THR A 117 1.14 -22.74 -14.77
N LEU A 118 0.44 -21.74 -14.25
CA LEU A 118 0.95 -20.37 -14.11
C LEU A 118 1.79 -20.13 -12.83
N ARG A 119 1.90 -21.15 -11.98
CA ARG A 119 2.55 -21.12 -10.66
C ARG A 119 4.08 -20.95 -10.66
N TYR A 120 4.77 -21.16 -11.79
CA TYR A 120 6.24 -21.11 -11.83
C TYR A 120 6.83 -20.13 -12.86
N VAL A 121 6.04 -19.66 -13.84
CA VAL A 121 6.53 -18.84 -14.98
C VAL A 121 5.51 -17.77 -15.45
N GLY A 122 4.35 -17.63 -14.80
CA GLY A 122 3.16 -17.00 -15.39
C GLY A 122 3.22 -15.50 -15.69
N LEU A 123 3.87 -14.65 -14.89
CA LEU A 123 3.75 -13.17 -15.05
C LEU A 123 4.18 -12.66 -16.42
N LYS A 124 5.28 -13.18 -16.97
CA LYS A 124 5.71 -12.82 -18.32
C LYS A 124 4.71 -13.34 -19.36
N ILE A 125 4.23 -14.57 -19.20
CA ILE A 125 3.26 -15.19 -20.11
C ILE A 125 1.94 -14.41 -20.10
N TYR A 126 1.41 -14.05 -18.93
CA TYR A 126 0.20 -13.24 -18.78
C TYR A 126 0.33 -11.86 -19.43
N ILE A 127 1.44 -11.17 -19.18
CA ILE A 127 1.69 -9.88 -19.82
C ILE A 127 1.76 -10.08 -21.34
N LEU A 128 2.42 -11.13 -21.81
CA LEU A 128 2.49 -11.43 -23.24
C LEU A 128 1.14 -11.76 -23.84
N ASP A 129 0.32 -12.57 -23.17
CA ASP A 129 -1.01 -12.96 -23.65
C ASP A 129 -1.98 -11.76 -23.64
N TYR A 130 -1.87 -10.89 -22.63
CA TYR A 130 -2.54 -9.60 -22.64
C TYR A 130 -2.06 -8.73 -23.82
N LEU A 131 -0.75 -8.59 -24.03
CA LEU A 131 -0.22 -7.79 -25.15
C LEU A 131 -0.65 -8.38 -26.51
N LYS A 132 -0.73 -9.71 -26.65
CA LYS A 132 -1.28 -10.38 -27.84
C LYS A 132 -2.76 -10.06 -28.03
N SER A 133 -3.57 -10.16 -26.98
CA SER A 133 -5.02 -9.88 -27.06
C SER A 133 -5.31 -8.41 -27.41
N GLN A 134 -4.42 -7.49 -27.02
CA GLN A 134 -4.47 -6.08 -27.41
C GLN A 134 -3.80 -5.79 -28.77
N ASN A 135 -3.33 -6.81 -29.48
CA ASN A 135 -2.57 -6.69 -30.73
C ASN A 135 -1.41 -5.67 -30.64
N HIS A 136 -0.72 -5.65 -29.50
CA HIS A 136 0.25 -4.62 -29.16
C HIS A 136 1.54 -4.77 -29.97
N PRO A 137 2.11 -3.69 -30.56
CA PRO A 137 3.23 -3.77 -31.50
C PRO A 137 4.55 -4.27 -30.88
N LYS A 138 4.64 -4.31 -29.55
CA LYS A 138 5.83 -4.76 -28.81
C LYS A 138 5.77 -6.19 -28.30
N THR A 139 4.71 -6.94 -28.60
CA THR A 139 4.53 -8.32 -28.11
C THR A 139 5.74 -9.20 -28.41
N GLU A 140 6.22 -9.19 -29.66
CA GLU A 140 7.37 -10.00 -30.08
C GLU A 140 8.68 -9.55 -29.41
N MET A 141 8.84 -8.26 -29.17
CA MET A 141 9.99 -7.77 -28.42
C MET A 141 9.95 -8.28 -26.97
N PHE A 142 8.79 -8.19 -26.30
CA PHE A 142 8.62 -8.63 -24.92
C PHE A 142 8.77 -10.16 -24.75
N SER A 143 8.46 -10.97 -25.79
CA SER A 143 8.59 -12.43 -25.71
C SER A 143 10.04 -12.86 -25.49
N HIS A 144 10.99 -12.05 -25.95
CA HIS A 144 12.43 -12.27 -25.81
C HIS A 144 13.06 -11.61 -24.58
N VAL A 145 12.34 -10.72 -23.88
CA VAL A 145 12.87 -10.05 -22.68
C VAL A 145 12.99 -11.05 -21.53
N MET A 146 14.19 -11.17 -20.95
CA MET A 146 14.40 -11.95 -19.73
C MET A 146 14.00 -11.10 -18.51
N PRO A 147 13.02 -11.55 -17.70
CA PRO A 147 12.65 -10.85 -16.47
C PRO A 147 13.84 -10.85 -15.50
N HIS A 148 14.13 -9.70 -14.92
CA HIS A 148 15.14 -9.58 -13.86
C HIS A 148 14.49 -9.11 -12.57
N ARG A 149 14.72 -9.83 -11.48
CA ARG A 149 14.29 -9.41 -10.14
C ARG A 149 15.14 -8.24 -9.70
N LEU A 150 14.49 -7.11 -9.39
CA LEU A 150 15.19 -5.88 -9.03
C LEU A 150 15.73 -5.92 -7.59
N GLU A 151 17.00 -5.57 -7.44
CA GLU A 151 17.71 -5.51 -6.17
C GLU A 151 17.58 -4.12 -5.51
N MET A 152 16.60 -3.94 -4.62
CA MET A 152 16.36 -2.63 -3.99
C MET A 152 17.01 -2.55 -2.60
N PRO A 153 17.63 -1.41 -2.23
CA PRO A 153 18.41 -1.29 -0.99
C PRO A 153 17.55 -1.28 0.29
N TRP A 154 16.24 -1.06 0.14
CA TRP A 154 15.25 -0.99 1.22
C TRP A 154 14.42 -2.26 1.36
N ARG A 155 14.77 -3.34 0.65
CA ARG A 155 14.06 -4.63 0.79
C ARG A 155 14.18 -5.15 2.21
N THR A 156 13.15 -5.91 2.56
CA THR A 156 13.00 -6.55 3.85
C THR A 156 13.20 -8.04 3.71
N ILE A 157 13.72 -8.65 4.77
CA ILE A 157 13.83 -10.10 4.93
C ILE A 157 12.83 -10.57 5.98
N ASN A 158 12.59 -9.76 7.02
CA ASN A 158 11.76 -10.13 8.18
C ASN A 158 10.35 -9.52 8.11
N ASN A 159 10.15 -8.50 7.27
CA ASN A 159 8.84 -7.92 7.04
C ASN A 159 8.07 -8.64 5.92
N HIS A 160 6.99 -9.30 6.30
CA HIS A 160 6.10 -10.04 5.39
C HIS A 160 4.67 -9.48 5.33
N ILE A 161 4.35 -8.48 6.16
CA ILE A 161 3.00 -7.94 6.31
C ILE A 161 2.76 -6.65 5.50
N ASP A 162 3.84 -6.01 5.02
CA ASP A 162 3.77 -4.71 4.35
C ASP A 162 3.87 -4.75 2.82
N CYS A 163 3.74 -5.91 2.21
CA CYS A 163 3.84 -6.06 0.75
C CYS A 163 2.89 -5.10 0.00
N GLY A 164 1.68 -4.88 0.52
CA GLY A 164 0.72 -3.91 0.00
C GLY A 164 1.19 -2.45 0.15
N VAL A 165 1.79 -2.08 1.29
CA VAL A 165 2.35 -0.75 1.55
C VAL A 165 3.53 -0.46 0.62
N PHE A 166 4.44 -1.44 0.45
CA PHE A 166 5.54 -1.34 -0.51
C PHE A 166 5.03 -1.19 -1.95
N THR A 167 3.97 -1.93 -2.32
CA THR A 167 3.37 -1.87 -3.66
C THR A 167 2.70 -0.52 -3.91
N MET A 168 1.87 -0.03 -2.98
CA MET A 168 1.28 1.31 -3.08
C MET A 168 2.34 2.40 -3.16
N ARG A 169 3.39 2.33 -2.33
CA ARG A 169 4.50 3.28 -2.35
C ARG A 169 5.26 3.25 -3.68
N ARG A 170 5.43 2.05 -4.23
CA ARG A 170 6.07 1.83 -5.52
C ARG A 170 5.24 2.44 -6.66
N MET A 171 3.93 2.20 -6.67
CA MET A 171 3.04 2.77 -7.67
C MET A 171 3.04 4.30 -7.58
N GLU A 172 2.90 4.91 -6.40
CA GLU A 172 2.81 6.38 -6.32
C GLU A 172 4.12 7.10 -6.71
N THR A 173 5.30 6.51 -6.48
CA THR A 173 6.59 7.18 -6.71
C THR A 173 7.22 6.88 -8.09
N TYR A 174 6.56 6.10 -8.95
CA TYR A 174 7.13 5.69 -10.24
C TYR A 174 7.08 6.80 -11.29
N MET A 175 8.26 7.24 -11.71
CA MET A 175 8.47 8.38 -12.62
C MET A 175 8.91 7.95 -14.03
N GLY A 176 8.72 6.67 -14.39
CA GLY A 176 9.25 6.13 -15.66
C GLY A 176 10.77 5.94 -15.65
N GLY A 177 11.35 5.93 -14.45
CA GLY A 177 12.78 5.89 -14.19
C GLY A 177 13.41 4.54 -14.48
N SER A 178 14.71 4.53 -14.79
CA SER A 178 15.52 3.33 -14.62
C SER A 178 15.69 3.01 -13.13
N MET A 179 16.22 1.83 -12.80
CA MET A 179 16.33 1.35 -11.42
C MET A 179 17.00 2.34 -10.45
N ASN A 180 18.08 3.00 -10.89
CA ASN A 180 18.85 3.95 -10.07
C ASN A 180 18.10 5.28 -9.85
N GLU A 181 17.10 5.56 -10.68
CA GLU A 181 16.24 6.74 -10.60
C GLU A 181 15.03 6.50 -9.69
N PHE A 182 14.78 5.23 -9.33
CA PHE A 182 13.57 4.84 -8.62
C PHE A 182 13.72 4.98 -7.09
N LYS A 183 13.65 6.23 -6.62
CA LYS A 183 13.80 6.60 -5.21
C LYS A 183 12.45 6.65 -4.49
N VAL A 184 12.09 5.56 -3.80
CA VAL A 184 10.84 5.48 -3.03
C VAL A 184 10.93 6.14 -1.64
N GLY A 185 12.14 6.47 -1.18
CA GLY A 185 12.36 7.16 0.11
C GLY A 185 12.34 6.27 1.36
N PHE A 186 12.31 4.95 1.21
CA PHE A 186 12.45 4.03 2.32
C PHE A 186 13.88 3.97 2.85
N LYS A 187 14.00 3.87 4.17
CA LYS A 187 15.21 3.44 4.87
C LYS A 187 15.42 1.94 4.65
N LYS A 188 16.60 1.44 5.04
CA LYS A 188 16.85 0.00 5.12
C LYS A 188 15.98 -0.61 6.22
N GLU A 189 15.73 -1.91 6.14
CA GLU A 189 15.02 -2.67 7.18
C GLU A 189 15.64 -2.39 8.56
N SER A 190 14.86 -1.72 9.40
CA SER A 190 15.25 -1.16 10.69
C SER A 190 14.01 -0.58 11.39
N PRO A 191 14.07 -0.28 12.70
CA PRO A 191 12.99 0.42 13.40
C PRO A 191 12.58 1.74 12.73
N ALA A 192 13.53 2.41 12.08
CA ALA A 192 13.23 3.64 11.36
C ALA A 192 12.44 3.40 10.06
N GLN A 193 12.53 2.22 9.45
CA GLN A 193 11.65 1.79 8.37
C GLN A 193 10.29 1.36 8.92
N ASP A 194 10.23 0.71 10.10
CA ASP A 194 8.96 0.37 10.74
C ASP A 194 8.11 1.62 11.03
N ASP A 195 8.75 2.70 11.50
CA ASP A 195 8.13 4.02 11.66
C ASP A 195 7.61 4.58 10.32
N GLN A 196 8.36 4.37 9.24
CA GLN A 196 7.95 4.79 7.90
C GLN A 196 6.72 4.02 7.43
N LEU A 197 6.68 2.71 7.66
CA LEU A 197 5.58 1.84 7.28
C LEU A 197 4.33 2.15 8.11
N ALA A 198 4.45 2.37 9.41
CA ALA A 198 3.36 2.82 10.29
C ALA A 198 2.71 4.12 9.79
N LYS A 199 3.54 5.10 9.40
CA LYS A 199 3.08 6.37 8.82
C LYS A 199 2.38 6.16 7.49
N LEU A 200 2.93 5.33 6.61
CA LEU A 200 2.30 5.05 5.32
C LEU A 200 0.96 4.32 5.47
N ARG A 201 0.84 3.31 6.35
CA ARG A 201 -0.44 2.64 6.62
C ARG A 201 -1.51 3.64 7.04
N THR A 202 -1.18 4.54 7.97
CA THR A 202 -2.10 5.60 8.42
C THR A 202 -2.50 6.55 7.28
N LYS A 203 -1.51 7.00 6.49
CA LYS A 203 -1.72 7.93 5.38
C LYS A 203 -2.53 7.33 4.25
N TYR A 204 -2.26 6.08 3.90
CA TYR A 204 -3.01 5.34 2.89
C TYR A 204 -4.41 5.01 3.36
N LEU A 205 -4.58 4.56 4.60
CA LEU A 205 -5.91 4.33 5.19
C LEU A 205 -6.77 5.58 5.10
N TYR A 206 -6.26 6.71 5.58
CA TYR A 206 -7.00 7.98 5.53
C TYR A 206 -7.38 8.34 4.09
N LYS A 207 -6.43 8.24 3.15
CA LYS A 207 -6.71 8.50 1.73
C LYS A 207 -7.79 7.55 1.21
N ILE A 208 -7.70 6.25 1.44
CA ILE A 208 -8.69 5.27 0.97
C ILE A 208 -10.08 5.62 1.53
N ILE A 209 -10.20 5.80 2.85
CA ILE A 209 -11.49 6.07 3.52
C ILE A 209 -12.11 7.39 3.07
N THR A 210 -11.32 8.43 2.85
CA THR A 210 -11.83 9.79 2.57
C THR A 210 -11.93 10.14 1.09
N ARG A 211 -11.70 9.17 0.20
CA ARG A 211 -11.85 9.38 -1.24
C ARG A 211 -13.29 9.58 -1.65
N GLU A 212 -13.48 10.35 -2.72
CA GLU A 212 -14.79 10.73 -3.26
C GLU A 212 -15.59 9.54 -3.77
N TYR A 213 -14.91 8.47 -4.23
CA TYR A 213 -15.57 7.24 -4.61
C TYR A 213 -16.08 6.41 -3.43
N ASN A 214 -15.67 6.72 -2.19
CA ASN A 214 -16.27 6.12 -1.01
C ASN A 214 -17.57 6.84 -0.66
N VAL A 215 -18.71 6.28 -1.08
CA VAL A 215 -20.03 6.85 -0.80
C VAL A 215 -20.41 6.78 0.69
N HIS A 216 -19.66 6.02 1.51
CA HIS A 216 -19.81 5.97 2.97
C HIS A 216 -18.86 6.92 3.71
N LYS A 217 -18.09 7.76 2.99
CA LYS A 217 -17.12 8.68 3.60
C LYS A 217 -17.72 9.51 4.73
N ASP A 218 -18.85 10.16 4.51
CA ASP A 218 -19.43 11.09 5.49
C ASP A 218 -19.93 10.35 6.73
N TYR A 219 -20.52 9.17 6.54
CA TYR A 219 -20.88 8.26 7.63
C TYR A 219 -19.64 7.87 8.46
N VAL A 220 -18.55 7.47 7.81
CA VAL A 220 -17.31 7.10 8.50
C VAL A 220 -16.74 8.29 9.28
N LEU A 221 -16.72 9.49 8.69
CA LEU A 221 -16.21 10.68 9.37
C LEU A 221 -17.07 11.05 10.59
N GLN A 222 -18.39 10.90 10.49
CA GLN A 222 -19.29 11.06 11.63
C GLN A 222 -18.95 10.06 12.75
N MET A 223 -18.75 8.78 12.43
CA MET A 223 -18.40 7.77 13.42
C MET A 223 -17.02 8.01 14.06
N VAL A 224 -16.08 8.54 13.28
CA VAL A 224 -14.77 9.00 13.79
C VAL A 224 -14.97 10.12 14.80
N ASP A 225 -15.82 11.10 14.51
CA ASP A 225 -16.11 12.20 15.43
C ASP A 225 -16.78 11.71 16.72
N GLU A 226 -17.77 10.81 16.62
CA GLU A 226 -18.40 10.18 17.79
C GLU A 226 -17.37 9.44 18.66
N PHE A 227 -16.49 8.64 18.04
CA PHE A 227 -15.42 7.97 18.77
C PHE A 227 -14.49 8.95 19.48
N HIS A 228 -14.21 10.12 18.88
CA HIS A 228 -13.34 11.12 19.50
C HIS A 228 -14.00 11.93 20.63
N LYS A 229 -15.30 11.75 20.88
CA LYS A 229 -15.96 12.25 22.10
C LYS A 229 -15.61 11.41 23.33
N ILE A 230 -15.20 10.15 23.14
CA ILE A 230 -14.73 9.27 24.22
C ILE A 230 -13.42 9.84 24.81
N PRO A 231 -13.24 9.90 26.13
CA PRO A 231 -11.99 10.34 26.76
C PRO A 231 -10.75 9.61 26.22
N ALA A 232 -9.65 10.35 26.01
CA ALA A 232 -8.43 9.81 25.40
C ALA A 232 -7.88 8.56 26.11
N ARG A 233 -7.98 8.50 27.45
CA ARG A 233 -7.56 7.34 28.24
C ARG A 233 -8.30 6.06 27.83
N GLN A 234 -9.63 6.15 27.68
CA GLN A 234 -10.46 5.02 27.27
C GLN A 234 -10.16 4.62 25.83
N ARG A 235 -9.96 5.59 24.92
CA ARG A 235 -9.58 5.28 23.53
C ARG A 235 -8.24 4.55 23.44
N SER A 236 -7.26 4.94 24.25
CA SER A 236 -5.97 4.25 24.33
C SER A 236 -6.11 2.81 24.84
N GLU A 237 -6.99 2.58 25.80
CA GLU A 237 -7.29 1.23 26.32
C GLU A 237 -7.96 0.36 25.24
N LEU A 238 -8.96 0.90 24.52
CA LEU A 238 -9.59 0.21 23.39
C LEU A 238 -8.59 -0.15 22.29
N LEU A 239 -7.63 0.74 21.99
CA LEU A 239 -6.55 0.47 21.05
C LEU A 239 -5.59 -0.62 21.56
N SER A 240 -5.32 -0.69 22.87
CA SER A 240 -4.51 -1.76 23.47
C SER A 240 -5.22 -3.11 23.35
N ILE A 241 -6.50 -3.15 23.73
CA ILE A 241 -7.34 -4.36 23.63
C ILE A 241 -7.42 -4.83 22.18
N ALA A 242 -7.63 -3.93 21.23
CA ALA A 242 -7.67 -4.26 19.81
C ALA A 242 -6.37 -4.93 19.32
N LYS A 243 -5.21 -4.43 19.78
CA LYS A 243 -3.92 -5.04 19.47
C LYS A 243 -3.78 -6.43 20.08
N GLU A 244 -4.17 -6.60 21.33
CA GLU A 244 -4.15 -7.91 22.01
C GLU A 244 -5.11 -8.93 21.37
N GLN A 245 -6.30 -8.50 20.96
CA GLN A 245 -7.28 -9.35 20.25
C GLN A 245 -6.78 -9.82 18.89
N ILE A 246 -6.04 -8.96 18.19
CA ILE A 246 -5.38 -9.35 16.95
C ILE A 246 -4.30 -10.39 17.27
N HIS A 247 -3.48 -10.16 18.31
CA HIS A 247 -2.42 -11.09 18.70
C HIS A 247 -2.98 -12.48 19.09
N THR A 248 -3.99 -12.54 19.93
CA THR A 248 -4.59 -13.80 20.43
C THR A 248 -5.32 -14.60 19.36
N ARG A 249 -6.07 -13.96 18.46
CA ARG A 249 -6.70 -14.67 17.33
C ARG A 249 -5.69 -15.30 16.38
N LEU A 250 -4.42 -14.92 16.44
CA LEU A 250 -3.36 -15.46 15.60
C LEU A 250 -2.70 -16.70 16.23
N ASP A 251 -2.86 -16.92 17.55
CA ASP A 251 -2.38 -18.10 18.26
C ASP A 251 -3.33 -19.31 18.10
N ASP A 252 -4.63 -19.06 17.91
CA ASP A 252 -5.63 -20.12 17.70
C ASP A 252 -5.56 -20.79 16.30
N PHE A 253 -4.75 -20.23 15.38
CA PHE A 253 -4.49 -20.79 14.04
C PHE A 253 -3.09 -21.44 13.92
N SER A 254 -2.44 -21.73 15.05
CA SER A 254 -1.17 -22.49 15.15
C SER A 254 -1.40 -23.99 15.28
#